data_AF-A0A182EYX4-F1
#
_entry.id   AF-A0A182EYX4-F1
#
_cell.length_a   1.000
_cell.length_b   1.000
_cell.length_c   1.000
_cell.angle_alpha   90.00
_cell.angle_beta   90.00
_cell.angle_gamma   90.00
#
_symmetry.space_group_name_H-M   'P 1'
#
loop_
_entity.id
_entity.type
_entity.pdbx_description
1 polymer ?
#
loop_
_entity_poly.entity_id
_entity_poly.type
_entity_poly.pdbx_seq_one_letter_code
_entity_poly.pdbx_strand_id
1 'polypeptide(L)'
;MGAVYQAAHLSKGFKVKKFDVRDLQIFPVQVDFISAHSKDEAGAGRIIHRPIYPIKSFIPASKKVLSFTSFTEDFSVNVNYGEMKQLNADQLMEFGSLNISEIKISGVTDVYVRETAKEGTVFK
;
A
#
# COMPACT_ATOMS: atom_id res chain seq x y z
N MET A 1 -17.78 26.97 -10.04
CA MET A 1 -18.20 26.36 -11.32
C MET A 1 -17.47 25.04 -11.63
N GLY A 2 -16.14 24.96 -11.53
CA GLY A 2 -15.40 23.70 -11.81
C GLY A 2 -15.87 22.48 -11.01
N ALA A 3 -16.13 22.65 -9.70
CA ALA A 3 -16.68 21.57 -8.87
C ALA A 3 -18.05 21.06 -9.35
N VAL A 4 -18.93 21.95 -9.80
CA VAL A 4 -20.25 21.60 -10.36
C VAL A 4 -20.08 20.80 -11.65
N TYR A 5 -19.13 21.19 -12.50
CA TYR A 5 -18.81 20.44 -13.72
C TYR A 5 -18.27 19.04 -13.42
N GLN A 6 -17.37 18.93 -12.43
CA GLN A 6 -16.84 17.63 -12.00
C GLN A 6 -17.94 16.73 -11.43
N ALA A 7 -18.87 17.29 -10.65
CA ALA A 7 -20.02 16.54 -10.15
C ALA A 7 -20.92 16.03 -11.30
N ALA A 8 -21.17 16.86 -12.32
CA ALA A 8 -21.90 16.46 -13.52
C ALA A 8 -21.15 15.37 -14.31
N HIS A 9 -19.81 15.43 -14.38
CA HIS A 9 -18.99 14.40 -15.02
C HIS A 9 -19.03 13.04 -14.29
N LEU A 10 -19.08 13.04 -12.96
CA LEU A 10 -19.17 11.83 -12.13
C LEU A 10 -20.60 11.27 -12.05
N SER A 11 -21.61 12.08 -12.36
CA SER A 11 -23.03 11.69 -12.35
C SER A 11 -23.41 10.90 -13.61
N LYS A 12 -24.32 9.93 -13.45
CA LYS A 12 -24.91 9.18 -14.57
C LYS A 12 -25.98 9.98 -15.33
N GLY A 13 -26.51 11.06 -14.73
CA GLY A 13 -27.66 11.81 -15.26
C GLY A 13 -27.31 12.90 -16.27
N PHE A 14 -26.03 13.21 -16.46
CA PHE A 14 -25.58 14.29 -17.34
C PHE A 14 -24.48 13.80 -18.27
N LYS A 15 -24.48 14.31 -19.51
CA LYS A 15 -23.40 14.09 -20.48
C LYS A 15 -22.67 15.41 -20.69
N VAL A 16 -21.44 15.49 -20.16
CA VAL A 16 -20.55 16.64 -20.31
C VAL A 16 -19.31 16.27 -21.14
N LYS A 17 -18.58 17.25 -21.65
CA LYS A 17 -17.32 17.00 -22.37
C LYS A 17 -16.28 16.42 -21.41
N LYS A 18 -15.60 15.35 -21.80
CA LYS A 18 -14.57 14.75 -20.96
C LYS A 18 -13.44 15.77 -20.69
N PHE A 19 -13.07 15.92 -19.43
CA PHE A 19 -11.98 16.77 -18.97
C PHE A 19 -11.21 16.02 -17.89
N ASP A 20 -9.95 15.70 -18.16
CA ASP A 20 -9.13 14.92 -17.23
C ASP A 20 -8.53 15.85 -16.17
N VAL A 21 -8.99 15.71 -14.93
CA VAL A 21 -8.44 16.43 -13.77
C VAL A 21 -7.39 15.55 -13.11
N ARG A 22 -6.20 16.11 -12.88
CA ARG A 22 -5.12 15.48 -12.12
C ARG A 22 -4.61 16.46 -11.07
N ASP A 23 -4.40 15.96 -9.86
CA ASP A 23 -3.89 16.74 -8.74
C ASP A 23 -2.55 16.17 -8.24
N LEU A 24 -1.70 17.03 -7.70
CA LEU A 24 -0.36 16.66 -7.23
C LEU A 24 -0.45 16.00 -5.85
N GLN A 25 0.05 14.78 -5.74
CA GLN A 25 0.18 14.10 -4.46
C GLN A 25 1.40 14.62 -3.69
N ILE A 26 1.14 15.30 -2.58
CA ILE A 26 2.19 15.82 -1.70
C ILE A 26 2.43 14.93 -0.47
N PHE A 27 1.51 14.03 -0.15
CA PHE A 27 1.63 13.09 0.96
C PHE A 27 1.89 11.68 0.41
N PRO A 28 3.16 11.21 0.37
CA PRO A 28 3.48 9.90 -0.20
C PRO A 28 2.82 8.78 0.62
N VAL A 29 2.38 7.71 -0.06
CA VAL A 29 1.84 6.51 0.58
C VAL A 29 2.73 5.32 0.26
N GLN A 30 3.09 4.57 1.30
CA GLN A 30 3.90 3.36 1.21
C GLN A 30 3.28 2.22 2.01
N VAL A 31 3.79 1.02 1.73
CA VAL A 31 3.39 -0.22 2.39
C VAL A 31 4.62 -0.80 3.05
N ASP A 32 4.52 -0.99 4.37
CA ASP A 32 5.60 -1.47 5.23
C ASP A 32 5.30 -2.86 5.74
N PHE A 33 6.23 -3.78 5.57
CA PHE A 33 6.08 -5.18 5.96
C PHE A 33 7.42 -5.81 6.35
N ILE A 34 7.36 -6.86 7.17
CA ILE A 34 8.54 -7.60 7.60
C ILE A 34 8.92 -8.60 6.51
N SER A 35 10.17 -8.58 6.05
CA SER A 35 10.69 -9.52 5.05
C SER A 35 10.62 -10.96 5.53
N ALA A 36 10.09 -11.86 4.69
CA ALA A 36 10.02 -13.29 4.98
C ALA A 36 11.40 -14.00 4.94
N HIS A 37 12.38 -13.45 4.22
CA HIS A 37 13.69 -14.10 3.97
C HIS A 37 14.79 -13.75 4.98
N SER A 38 14.59 -12.72 5.79
CA SER A 38 15.61 -12.22 6.72
C SER A 38 15.09 -12.37 8.13
N LYS A 39 15.21 -13.57 8.70
CA LYS A 39 15.28 -13.70 10.15
C LYS A 39 16.74 -13.40 10.51
N ASP A 40 17.03 -12.17 10.89
CA ASP A 40 18.36 -11.82 11.42
C ASP A 40 18.63 -12.65 12.70
N GLU A 41 19.88 -12.78 13.11
CA GLU A 41 20.31 -13.57 14.29
C GLU A 41 19.61 -13.15 15.60
N ALA A 42 19.01 -11.96 15.63
CA ALA A 42 18.20 -11.42 16.74
C ALA A 42 16.69 -11.70 16.64
N GLY A 43 16.22 -12.44 15.62
CA GLY A 43 14.82 -12.81 15.42
C GLY A 43 13.90 -11.70 14.89
N ALA A 44 14.35 -10.45 14.85
CA ALA A 44 13.60 -9.33 14.27
C ALA A 44 13.84 -9.29 12.75
N GLY A 45 12.78 -9.47 11.95
CA GLY A 45 12.91 -9.43 10.51
C GLY A 45 13.10 -8.01 9.96
N ARG A 46 13.87 -7.87 8.88
CA ARG A 46 14.08 -6.57 8.20
C ARG A 46 12.75 -5.98 7.73
N ILE A 47 12.48 -4.74 8.12
CA ILE A 47 11.33 -3.98 7.60
C ILE A 47 11.64 -3.53 6.16
N ILE A 48 10.70 -3.80 5.26
CA ILE A 48 10.73 -3.38 3.86
C ILE A 48 9.72 -2.25 3.70
N HIS A 49 10.20 -1.12 3.18
CA HIS A 49 9.37 0.02 2.78
C HIS A 49 9.12 -0.03 1.28
N ARG A 50 7.86 -0.19 0.87
CA ARG A 50 7.49 -0.25 -0.54
C ARG A 50 6.62 0.97 -0.92
N PRO A 51 7.16 1.95 -1.67
CA PRO A 51 6.37 3.12 -2.08
C PRO A 51 5.27 2.72 -3.07
N ILE A 52 4.04 3.14 -2.81
CA ILE A 52 2.87 2.87 -3.68
C ILE A 52 2.53 4.09 -4.53
N TYR A 53 2.40 5.23 -3.86
CA TYR A 53 2.15 6.52 -4.46
C TYR A 53 3.20 7.50 -3.94
N PRO A 54 4.28 7.74 -4.69
CA PRO A 54 5.37 8.60 -4.25
C PRO A 54 4.95 10.07 -4.26
N ILE A 55 5.72 10.91 -3.58
CA ILE A 55 5.55 12.36 -3.62
C ILE A 55 5.72 12.86 -5.06
N LYS A 56 4.94 13.88 -5.43
CA LYS A 56 4.86 14.45 -6.78
C LYS A 56 4.30 13.49 -7.84
N SER A 57 3.59 12.44 -7.43
CA SER A 57 2.73 11.67 -8.33
C SER A 57 1.39 12.41 -8.55
N PHE A 58 0.56 11.93 -9.48
CA PHE A 58 -0.73 12.54 -9.79
C PHE A 58 -1.90 11.63 -9.38
N ILE A 59 -2.95 12.22 -8.79
CA ILE A 59 -4.21 11.57 -8.43
C ILE A 59 -5.34 12.12 -9.31
N PRO A 60 -6.32 11.30 -9.77
CA PRO A 60 -6.46 9.86 -9.53
C PRO A 60 -5.37 9.03 -10.21
N ALA A 61 -4.77 8.12 -9.45
CA ALA A 61 -3.77 7.19 -9.95
C ALA A 61 -4.41 5.84 -10.30
N SER A 62 -3.71 5.04 -11.13
CA SER A 62 -4.12 3.66 -11.36
C SER A 62 -4.00 2.83 -10.08
N LYS A 63 -4.85 1.79 -9.98
CA LYS A 63 -4.76 0.80 -8.91
C LYS A 63 -3.39 0.12 -8.95
N LYS A 64 -2.71 0.06 -7.81
CA LYS A 64 -1.44 -0.67 -7.66
C LYS A 64 -1.72 -2.02 -7.03
N VAL A 65 -1.07 -3.06 -7.56
CA VAL A 65 -1.17 -4.44 -7.05
C VAL A 65 0.20 -4.81 -6.46
N LEU A 66 0.20 -5.34 -5.25
CA LEU A 66 1.39 -5.91 -4.59
C LEU A 66 1.22 -7.41 -4.46
N SER A 67 2.27 -8.15 -4.77
CA SER A 67 2.32 -9.61 -4.65
C SER A 67 3.34 -9.99 -3.59
N PHE A 68 2.91 -10.77 -2.61
CA PHE A 68 3.73 -11.25 -1.49
C PHE A 68 4.03 -12.75 -1.70
N THR A 69 5.02 -13.06 -2.53
CA THR A 69 5.29 -14.45 -2.97
C THR A 69 6.13 -15.26 -1.99
N SER A 70 6.81 -14.60 -1.07
CA SER A 70 7.79 -15.24 -0.17
C SER A 70 7.23 -15.60 1.20
N PHE A 71 5.97 -15.25 1.47
CA PHE A 71 5.35 -15.48 2.77
C PHE A 71 4.69 -16.84 2.80
N THR A 72 5.12 -17.66 3.75
CA THR A 72 4.55 -19.00 4.02
C THR A 72 3.72 -19.04 5.29
N GLU A 73 3.86 -18.01 6.14
CA GLU A 73 3.14 -17.83 7.40
C GLU A 73 2.20 -16.62 7.32
N ASP A 74 1.27 -16.53 8.26
CA ASP A 74 0.39 -15.38 8.42
C ASP A 74 1.22 -14.12 8.75
N PHE A 75 0.89 -13.00 8.12
CA PHE A 75 1.70 -11.79 8.22
C PHE A 75 0.84 -10.53 8.26
N SER A 76 1.46 -9.45 8.73
CA SER A 76 0.83 -8.14 8.82
C SER A 76 1.57 -7.12 7.99
N VAL A 77 0.82 -6.18 7.44
CA VAL A 77 1.29 -5.13 6.55
C VAL A 77 0.70 -3.82 7.00
N ASN A 78 1.51 -2.77 7.06
CA ASN A 78 1.07 -1.44 7.43
C ASN A 78 1.03 -0.53 6.19
N VAL A 79 -0.08 0.16 6.00
CA VAL A 79 -0.17 1.27 5.05
C VAL A 79 0.18 2.53 5.81
N ASN A 80 1.26 3.19 5.39
CA ASN A 80 1.82 4.34 6.06
C ASN A 80 1.98 5.51 5.10
N TYR A 81 2.00 6.72 5.63
CA TYR A 81 2.62 7.84 4.93
C TYR A 81 4.13 7.58 4.82
N GLY A 82 4.68 7.83 3.63
CA GLY A 82 6.12 7.71 3.38
C GLY A 82 6.92 8.86 3.98
N GLU A 83 8.17 9.00 3.56
CA GLU A 83 9.03 10.08 4.05
C GLU A 83 8.48 11.47 3.69
N MET A 84 8.16 12.25 4.72
CA MET A 84 7.52 13.57 4.62
C MET A 84 8.55 14.69 4.78
N LYS A 85 9.61 14.67 3.97
CA LYS A 85 10.76 15.60 4.10
C LYS A 85 10.40 17.08 3.90
N GLN A 86 9.25 17.37 3.30
CA GLN A 86 8.73 18.72 3.13
C GLN A 86 8.14 19.33 4.41
N LEU A 87 7.87 18.52 5.44
CA LEU A 87 7.33 18.99 6.71
C LEU A 87 8.46 19.17 7.74
N ASN A 88 8.38 20.23 8.53
CA ASN A 88 9.27 20.41 9.68
C ASN A 88 8.78 19.58 10.90
N ALA A 89 9.56 19.58 11.98
CA ALA A 89 9.27 18.78 13.17
C ALA A 89 7.92 19.15 13.83
N ASP A 90 7.61 20.44 13.92
CA ASP A 90 6.36 20.92 14.52
C ASP A 90 5.15 20.50 13.68
N GLN A 91 5.24 20.62 12.35
CA GLN A 91 4.20 20.18 11.41
C GLN A 91 4.00 18.67 11.44
N LEU A 92 5.07 17.89 11.61
CA LEU A 92 4.97 16.43 11.78
C LEU A 92 4.27 16.07 13.08
N MET A 93 4.51 16.83 14.16
CA MET A 93 3.84 16.63 15.44
C MET A 93 2.33 16.94 15.34
N GLU A 94 1.96 18.00 14.61
CA GLU A 94 0.56 18.33 14.32
C GLU A 94 -0.13 17.32 13.41
N PHE A 95 0.63 16.70 12.49
CA PHE A 95 0.11 15.68 11.56
C PHE A 95 -0.36 14.41 12.30
N GLY A 96 0.27 14.07 13.42
CA GLY A 96 -0.10 12.93 14.25
C GLY A 96 0.40 11.60 13.69
N SER A 97 -0.47 10.59 13.66
CA SER A 97 -0.09 9.24 13.25
C SER A 97 0.26 9.17 11.76
N LEU A 98 1.46 8.66 11.45
CA LEU A 98 1.85 8.34 10.08
C LEU A 98 1.27 7.01 9.59
N ASN A 99 0.67 6.21 10.48
CA ASN A 99 -0.01 4.98 10.12
C ASN A 99 -1.45 5.26 9.69
N ILE A 100 -1.78 4.81 8.49
CA ILE A 100 -3.12 4.95 7.89
C ILE A 100 -3.97 3.73 8.23
N SER A 101 -3.38 2.52 8.12
CA SER A 101 -4.08 1.27 8.40
C SER A 101 -3.09 0.14 8.66
N GLU A 102 -3.47 -0.77 9.55
CA GLU A 102 -2.86 -2.10 9.68
C GLU A 102 -3.74 -3.12 8.92
N ILE A 103 -3.11 -4.01 8.16
CA ILE A 103 -3.77 -5.10 7.42
C ILE A 103 -3.16 -6.42 7.89
N LYS A 104 -4.02 -7.31 8.41
CA LYS A 104 -3.63 -8.64 8.87
C LYS A 104 -4.09 -9.68 7.87
N ILE A 105 -3.15 -10.49 7.39
CA ILE A 105 -3.39 -11.54 6.41
C ILE A 105 -3.24 -12.87 7.13
N SER A 106 -4.35 -13.61 7.22
CA SER A 106 -4.44 -14.88 7.96
C SER A 106 -4.84 -16.05 7.06
N GLY A 107 -4.54 -17.27 7.51
CA GLY A 107 -4.83 -18.50 6.78
C GLY A 107 -3.84 -18.83 5.65
N VAL A 108 -2.75 -18.06 5.54
CA VAL A 108 -1.66 -18.35 4.58
C VAL A 108 -0.96 -19.63 4.99
N THR A 109 -0.70 -19.77 6.29
CA THR A 109 -0.05 -20.94 6.88
C THR A 109 -0.80 -22.23 6.57
N ASP A 110 -2.13 -22.23 6.79
CA ASP A 110 -2.97 -23.41 6.56
C ASP A 110 -3.03 -23.81 5.10
N VAL A 111 -3.16 -22.82 4.20
CA VAL A 111 -3.18 -23.06 2.76
C VAL A 111 -1.82 -23.57 2.28
N TYR A 112 -0.72 -22.98 2.77
CA TYR A 112 0.62 -23.40 2.41
C TYR A 112 0.90 -24.85 2.83
N VAL A 113 0.55 -25.21 4.07
CA VAL A 113 0.69 -26.60 4.57
C VAL A 113 -0.21 -27.55 3.76
N ARG A 114 -1.44 -27.15 3.44
CA ARG A 114 -2.35 -27.99 2.65
C ARG A 114 -1.83 -28.27 1.25
N GLU A 115 -1.26 -27.28 0.57
CA GLU A 115 -0.73 -27.45 -0.78
C GLU A 115 0.59 -28.25 -0.77
N THR A 116 1.49 -27.97 0.18
CA THR A 116 2.74 -28.74 0.36
C THR A 116 2.50 -30.19 0.81
N ALA A 117 1.46 -30.47 1.60
CA ALA A 117 1.09 -31.83 2.00
C ALA A 117 0.42 -32.65 0.87
N LYS A 118 -0.23 -31.98 -0.11
CA LYS A 118 -0.73 -32.64 -1.32
C LYS A 118 0.38 -32.94 -2.31
N GLU A 119 1.42 -32.12 -2.33
CA GLU A 119 2.59 -32.26 -3.20
C GLU A 119 3.70 -33.05 -2.49
N GLY A 120 3.60 -34.38 -2.52
CA GLY A 120 4.79 -35.25 -2.45
C GLY A 120 5.69 -35.11 -3.70
N THR A 121 5.99 -33.88 -4.13
CA THR A 121 6.64 -33.58 -5.40
C THR A 121 7.83 -32.65 -5.22
N VAL A 122 8.97 -33.17 -5.69
CA VAL A 122 10.30 -32.58 -5.75
C VAL A 122 10.28 -31.18 -6.39
N PHE A 123 10.77 -30.17 -5.65
CA PHE A 123 11.20 -28.91 -6.24
C PHE A 123 12.60 -29.11 -6.84
N LYS A 124 12.73 -28.81 -8.14
CA LYS A 124 13.98 -28.83 -8.89
C LYS A 124 14.60 -27.43 -8.94
#